data_AF-A0A9J7YP61-F1
#
_entry.id   AF-A0A9J7YP61-F1
#
_cell.length_a   1.000
_cell.length_b   1.000
_cell.length_c   1.000
_cell.angle_alpha   90.00
_cell.angle_beta   90.00
_cell.angle_gamma   90.00
#
_symmetry.space_group_name_H-M   'P 1'
#
loop_
_entity.id
_entity.type
_entity.pdbx_description
1 polymer ?
#
loop_
_entity_poly.entity_id
_entity_poly.type
_entity_poly.pdbx_seq_one_letter_code
_entity_poly.pdbx_strand_id
1 'polypeptide(L)'
;MASALQYCFLILIFGIPMHECAAVLLNGSCLPVEPCFDLSVMANIAERVSKDVIAADGEKILLKHSSFDKIRKKKNLHSCVLLKIIHLFENVLEKTKKNDVHNTEEFNHHLELIHIMDQLRNCVYKTKNKCKTLYKMSDITTTSSPMKNMNPNQLAVLQLQKLKSASKRVNDVHIQEGVMDELKTLHLYMQGKGFRKNTQVIKETHGIS
;
A
#
# COMPACT_ATOMS: atom_id res chain seq x y z
N MET A 1 26.23 15.91 -41.12
CA MET A 1 25.01 15.55 -40.37
C MET A 1 25.36 14.44 -39.37
N ALA A 2 25.89 14.81 -38.22
CA ALA A 2 26.26 13.88 -37.15
C ALA A 2 26.38 14.68 -35.84
N SER A 3 25.26 15.14 -35.30
CA SER A 3 25.27 15.85 -34.01
C SER A 3 23.98 15.69 -33.18
N ALA A 4 22.91 15.12 -33.74
CA ALA A 4 21.68 14.87 -32.99
C ALA A 4 21.68 13.52 -32.25
N LEU A 5 22.38 12.51 -32.76
CA LEU A 5 22.39 11.15 -32.20
C LEU A 5 23.24 10.99 -30.93
N GLN A 6 24.23 11.86 -30.71
CA GLN A 6 25.09 11.81 -29.52
C GLN A 6 24.41 12.37 -28.25
N TYR A 7 23.37 13.19 -28.40
CA TYR A 7 22.64 13.74 -27.26
C TYR A 7 21.56 12.80 -26.70
N CYS A 8 21.03 11.89 -27.52
CA CYS A 8 20.00 10.93 -27.07
C CYS A 8 20.58 9.86 -26.13
N PHE A 9 21.85 9.50 -26.25
CA PHE A 9 22.47 8.48 -25.40
C PHE A 9 22.79 9.00 -23.98
N LEU A 10 23.04 10.29 -23.80
CA LEU A 10 23.33 10.86 -22.47
C LEU A 10 22.08 11.00 -21.59
N ILE A 11 20.88 11.07 -22.16
CA ILE A 11 19.62 11.19 -21.40
C ILE A 11 19.15 9.83 -20.87
N LEU A 12 19.57 8.72 -21.49
CA LEU A 12 19.18 7.37 -21.07
C LEU A 12 19.87 6.90 -19.77
N ILE A 13 21.03 7.48 -19.40
CA ILE A 13 21.78 7.06 -18.20
C ILE A 13 21.23 7.72 -16.92
N PHE A 14 20.55 8.86 -17.02
CA PHE A 14 19.88 9.52 -15.89
C PHE A 14 18.42 9.06 -15.68
N GLY A 15 17.93 8.17 -16.53
CA GLY A 15 16.57 7.64 -16.50
C GLY A 15 16.37 6.42 -15.59
N ILE A 16 17.40 5.99 -14.85
CA ILE A 16 17.20 4.96 -13.82
C ILE A 16 16.36 5.63 -12.73
N PRO A 17 15.12 5.17 -12.46
CA PRO A 17 14.39 5.65 -11.30
C PRO A 17 15.27 5.31 -10.11
N MET A 18 15.80 6.34 -9.44
CA MET A 18 16.38 6.16 -8.12
C MET A 18 15.26 5.62 -7.24
N HIS A 19 15.18 4.30 -7.18
CA HIS A 19 14.44 3.59 -6.16
C HIS A 19 14.92 4.21 -4.86
N GLU A 20 14.00 4.75 -4.04
CA GLU A 20 14.29 5.51 -2.82
C GLU A 20 15.08 4.64 -1.82
N CYS A 21 16.36 4.38 -2.10
CA CYS A 21 17.35 3.81 -1.22
C CYS A 21 17.69 4.94 -0.25
N ALA A 22 16.86 5.08 0.77
CA ALA A 22 17.12 5.98 1.86
C ALA A 22 18.18 5.32 2.75
N ALA A 23 19.42 5.39 2.26
CA ALA A 23 20.60 4.93 2.93
C ALA A 23 20.95 5.88 4.07
N VAL A 24 21.44 5.30 5.16
CA VAL A 24 21.93 6.05 6.33
C VAL A 24 23.45 5.97 6.28
N LEU A 25 24.11 7.11 6.41
CA LEU A 25 25.56 7.18 6.45
C LEU A 25 26.00 6.78 7.88
N LEU A 26 26.47 5.55 8.01
CA LEU A 26 27.01 4.99 9.25
C LEU A 26 28.50 4.74 9.02
N ASN A 27 29.36 5.43 9.77
CA ASN A 27 30.82 5.30 9.69
C ASN A 27 31.39 5.37 8.25
N GLY A 28 30.93 6.34 7.45
CA GLY A 28 31.41 6.53 6.08
C GLY A 28 30.87 5.51 5.06
N SER A 29 30.08 4.53 5.48
CA SER A 29 29.44 3.54 4.61
C SER A 29 27.94 3.79 4.44
N CYS A 30 27.45 3.63 3.22
CA CYS A 30 26.06 3.85 2.83
C CYS A 30 25.31 2.51 2.94
N LEU A 31 24.69 2.23 4.09
CA LEU A 31 23.98 0.96 4.27
C LEU A 31 22.51 1.12 3.83
N PRO A 32 22.01 0.25 2.93
CA PRO A 32 20.60 0.23 2.57
C PRO A 32 19.82 -0.21 3.81
N VAL A 33 18.90 0.64 4.28
CA VAL A 33 18.01 0.25 5.38
C VAL A 33 16.84 -0.50 4.80
N GLU A 34 16.79 -1.81 5.08
CA GLU A 34 15.73 -2.67 4.60
C GLU A 34 14.35 -2.26 5.15
N PRO A 35 13.27 -2.41 4.35
CA PRO A 35 11.91 -2.19 4.81
C PRO A 35 11.54 -3.20 5.89
N CYS A 36 10.59 -2.84 6.77
CA CYS A 36 10.10 -3.75 7.83
C CYS A 36 9.44 -5.03 7.28
N PHE A 37 9.07 -5.05 6.01
CA PHE A 37 8.39 -6.15 5.36
C PHE A 37 8.77 -6.23 3.87
N ASP A 38 8.97 -7.43 3.35
CA ASP A 38 9.19 -7.68 1.93
C ASP A 38 7.87 -7.74 1.17
N LEU A 39 7.56 -6.68 0.42
CA LEU A 39 6.33 -6.57 -0.36
C LEU A 39 6.21 -7.64 -1.47
N SER A 40 7.31 -8.27 -1.88
CA SER A 40 7.28 -9.34 -2.89
C SER A 40 6.52 -10.56 -2.40
N VAL A 41 6.67 -10.91 -1.12
CA VAL A 41 5.96 -12.02 -0.46
C VAL A 41 4.45 -11.80 -0.53
N MET A 42 4.01 -10.58 -0.23
CA MET A 42 2.59 -10.23 -0.33
C MET A 42 2.10 -10.30 -1.77
N ALA A 43 2.84 -9.74 -2.73
CA ALA A 43 2.43 -9.73 -4.13
C ALA A 43 2.22 -11.15 -4.67
N ASN A 44 3.15 -12.06 -4.37
CA ASN A 44 3.10 -13.45 -4.83
C ASN A 44 1.89 -14.20 -4.26
N ILE A 45 1.59 -14.05 -2.96
CA ILE A 45 0.43 -14.71 -2.36
C ILE A 45 -0.88 -14.05 -2.80
N ALA A 46 -0.91 -12.72 -2.94
CA ALA A 46 -2.05 -11.99 -3.47
C ALA A 46 -2.42 -12.45 -4.89
N GLU A 47 -1.43 -12.68 -5.76
CA GLU A 47 -1.64 -13.22 -7.10
C GLU A 47 -2.30 -14.60 -7.06
N ARG A 48 -1.82 -15.51 -6.19
CA ARG A 48 -2.41 -16.85 -6.04
C ARG A 48 -3.86 -16.81 -5.56
N VAL A 49 -4.16 -15.96 -4.58
CA VAL A 49 -5.50 -15.79 -4.03
C VAL A 49 -6.47 -15.13 -5.03
N SER A 50 -5.96 -14.32 -5.95
CA SER A 50 -6.78 -13.56 -6.91
C SER A 50 -6.71 -14.08 -8.35
N LYS A 51 -6.12 -15.26 -8.58
CA LYS A 51 -5.86 -15.82 -9.91
C LYS A 51 -7.12 -15.98 -10.76
N ASP A 52 -8.23 -16.39 -10.13
CA ASP A 52 -9.52 -16.65 -10.79
C ASP A 52 -10.52 -15.50 -10.62
N VAL A 53 -10.09 -14.38 -10.00
CA VAL A 53 -10.95 -13.23 -9.79
C VAL A 53 -11.13 -12.48 -11.11
N ILE A 54 -12.37 -12.44 -11.60
CA ILE A 54 -12.74 -11.66 -12.79
C ILE A 54 -12.66 -10.16 -12.47
N ALA A 55 -12.31 -9.35 -13.47
CA ALA A 55 -12.32 -7.90 -13.31
C ALA A 55 -13.72 -7.41 -12.92
N ALA A 56 -13.81 -6.64 -11.83
CA ALA A 56 -15.08 -6.14 -11.34
C ALA A 56 -15.55 -4.94 -12.17
N ASP A 57 -16.80 -4.98 -12.62
CA ASP A 57 -17.46 -3.87 -13.31
C ASP A 57 -17.96 -2.85 -12.27
N GLY A 58 -17.11 -1.90 -11.89
CA GLY A 58 -17.46 -0.91 -10.88
C GLY A 58 -16.42 0.18 -10.67
N GLU A 59 -16.80 1.20 -9.89
CA GLU A 59 -15.84 2.21 -9.45
C GLU A 59 -14.80 1.58 -8.52
N LYS A 60 -13.52 1.76 -8.84
CA LYS A 60 -12.41 1.31 -7.99
C LYS A 60 -12.51 1.89 -6.58
N ILE A 61 -12.24 1.09 -5.56
CA ILE A 61 -12.25 1.46 -4.14
C ILE A 61 -10.99 2.28 -3.81
N LEU A 62 -9.84 1.87 -4.32
CA LEU A 62 -8.59 2.61 -4.19
C LEU A 62 -8.51 3.74 -5.24
N LEU A 63 -7.88 4.85 -4.86
CA LEU A 63 -7.61 5.95 -5.77
C LEU A 63 -6.56 5.51 -6.80
N LYS A 64 -6.66 6.01 -8.03
CA LYS A 64 -5.63 5.80 -9.06
C LYS A 64 -4.22 6.08 -8.51
N HIS A 65 -3.25 5.25 -8.88
CA HIS A 65 -1.86 5.35 -8.40
C HIS A 65 -1.29 6.77 -8.49
N SER A 66 -1.49 7.48 -9.60
CA SER A 66 -1.00 8.85 -9.78
C SER A 66 -1.52 9.85 -8.73
N SER A 67 -2.72 9.61 -8.18
CA SER A 67 -3.28 10.41 -7.08
C SER A 67 -2.78 9.90 -5.74
N PHE A 68 -2.76 8.59 -5.53
CA PHE A 68 -2.26 7.98 -4.30
C PHE A 68 -0.78 8.28 -4.05
N ASP A 69 0.00 8.50 -5.10
CA ASP A 69 1.40 8.94 -5.06
C ASP A 69 1.64 10.17 -4.19
N LYS A 70 0.67 11.11 -4.17
CA LYS A 70 0.75 12.30 -3.31
C LYS A 70 0.61 11.92 -1.83
N ILE A 71 -0.17 10.89 -1.52
CA ILE A 71 -0.37 10.35 -0.16
C ILE A 71 0.88 9.58 0.27
N ARG A 72 1.40 8.66 -0.57
CA ARG A 72 2.52 7.75 -0.20
C ARG A 72 3.83 8.47 0.15
N LYS A 73 4.02 9.67 -0.43
CA LYS A 73 5.14 10.58 -0.13
C LYS A 73 5.05 11.22 1.25
N LYS A 74 3.88 11.22 1.92
CA LYS A 74 3.67 11.81 3.25
C LYS A 74 3.49 10.71 4.30
N LYS A 75 4.55 10.41 5.05
CA LYS A 75 4.61 9.35 6.08
C LYS A 75 3.33 9.21 6.91
N ASN A 76 2.86 10.29 7.55
CA ASN A 76 1.70 10.22 8.44
C ASN A 76 0.41 9.89 7.68
N LEU A 77 0.18 10.49 6.50
CA LEU A 77 -1.01 10.22 5.71
C LEU A 77 -1.01 8.80 5.18
N HIS A 78 0.12 8.39 4.60
CA HIS A 78 0.30 7.05 4.08
C HIS A 78 0.05 5.99 5.17
N SER A 79 0.63 6.17 6.36
CA SER A 79 0.44 5.26 7.49
C SER A 79 -1.04 5.13 7.88
N CYS A 80 -1.75 6.25 8.03
CA CYS A 80 -3.17 6.21 8.42
C CYS A 80 -4.05 5.57 7.34
N VAL A 81 -3.78 5.86 6.07
CA VAL A 81 -4.53 5.28 4.95
C VAL A 81 -4.27 3.78 4.84
N LEU A 82 -3.00 3.34 4.94
CA LEU A 82 -2.64 1.91 4.90
C LEU A 82 -3.34 1.09 5.96
N LEU A 83 -3.43 1.59 7.21
CA LEU A 83 -4.14 0.88 8.28
C LEU A 83 -5.61 0.60 7.90
N LYS A 84 -6.26 1.52 7.18
CA LYS A 84 -7.64 1.35 6.73
C LYS A 84 -7.76 0.49 5.48
N ILE A 85 -6.79 0.54 4.57
CA ILE A 85 -6.70 -0.36 3.43
C ILE A 85 -6.54 -1.80 3.93
N ILE A 86 -5.51 -2.08 4.74
CA ILE A 86 -5.22 -3.41 5.28
C ILE A 86 -6.46 -3.97 5.99
N HIS A 87 -7.09 -3.17 6.86
CA HIS A 87 -8.29 -3.61 7.56
C HIS A 87 -9.47 -3.97 6.64
N LEU A 88 -9.72 -3.20 5.57
CA LEU A 88 -10.79 -3.52 4.64
C LEU A 88 -10.52 -4.84 3.91
N PHE A 89 -9.29 -5.01 3.40
CA PHE A 89 -8.91 -6.19 2.64
C PHE A 89 -8.89 -7.45 3.51
N GLU A 90 -8.34 -7.37 4.72
CA GLU A 90 -8.36 -8.45 5.72
C GLU A 90 -9.82 -8.88 6.04
N ASN A 91 -10.72 -7.92 6.27
CA ASN A 91 -12.14 -8.23 6.52
C ASN A 91 -12.83 -8.92 5.33
N VAL A 92 -12.49 -8.56 4.10
CA VAL A 92 -13.05 -9.21 2.89
C VAL A 92 -12.46 -10.62 2.74
N LEU A 93 -11.16 -10.79 2.96
CA LEU A 93 -10.50 -12.10 2.92
C LEU A 93 -11.10 -13.06 3.96
N GLU A 94 -11.38 -12.59 5.17
CA GLU A 94 -12.03 -13.42 6.20
C GLU A 94 -13.46 -13.86 5.83
N LYS A 95 -14.18 -13.04 5.05
CA LYS A 95 -15.55 -13.34 4.60
C LYS A 95 -15.56 -14.28 3.41
N THR A 96 -14.71 -14.01 2.42
CA THR A 96 -14.60 -14.81 1.20
C THR A 96 -14.06 -16.21 1.50
N LYS A 97 -13.13 -16.32 2.47
CA LYS A 97 -12.66 -17.61 3.01
C LYS A 97 -13.78 -18.56 3.42
N LYS A 98 -14.89 -18.06 4.00
CA LYS A 98 -15.99 -18.91 4.46
C LYS A 98 -16.80 -19.54 3.32
N ASN A 99 -16.72 -18.95 2.13
CA ASN A 99 -17.46 -19.42 0.96
C ASN A 99 -16.66 -20.45 0.14
N ASP A 100 -15.37 -20.60 0.42
CA ASP A 100 -14.41 -21.40 -0.35
C ASP A 100 -14.18 -22.80 0.26
N VAL A 101 -15.27 -23.48 0.63
CA VAL A 101 -15.25 -24.74 1.41
C VAL A 101 -14.73 -25.93 0.58
N HIS A 102 -14.54 -25.77 -0.72
CA HIS A 102 -14.27 -26.88 -1.64
C HIS A 102 -12.82 -27.01 -2.11
N ASN A 103 -11.91 -26.12 -1.72
CA ASN A 103 -10.51 -26.18 -2.16
C ASN A 103 -9.50 -25.95 -1.01
N THR A 104 -8.94 -27.04 -0.48
CA THR A 104 -8.06 -27.01 0.70
C THR A 104 -6.75 -26.25 0.46
N GLU A 105 -6.25 -26.23 -0.78
CA GLU A 105 -5.01 -25.51 -1.14
C GLU A 105 -5.23 -23.99 -1.22
N GLU A 106 -6.32 -23.55 -1.87
CA GLU A 106 -6.70 -22.13 -1.92
C GLU A 106 -7.07 -21.56 -0.55
N PHE A 107 -7.68 -22.39 0.30
CA PHE A 107 -7.96 -22.05 1.69
C PHE A 107 -6.68 -21.75 2.49
N ASN A 108 -5.59 -22.48 2.21
CA ASN A 108 -4.30 -22.24 2.85
C ASN A 108 -3.67 -20.91 2.41
N HIS A 109 -3.77 -20.55 1.13
CA HIS A 109 -3.26 -19.27 0.63
C HIS A 109 -4.05 -18.06 1.15
N HIS A 110 -5.37 -18.18 1.35
CA HIS A 110 -6.16 -17.13 2.00
C HIS A 110 -5.71 -16.87 3.44
N LEU A 111 -5.49 -17.95 4.21
CA LEU A 111 -4.99 -17.87 5.58
C LEU A 111 -3.59 -17.25 5.64
N GLU A 112 -2.70 -17.66 4.74
CA GLU A 112 -1.36 -17.11 4.60
C GLU A 112 -1.41 -15.61 4.29
N LEU A 113 -2.29 -15.19 3.37
CA LEU A 113 -2.44 -13.78 3.02
C LEU A 113 -2.98 -12.95 4.19
N ILE A 114 -3.95 -13.46 4.94
CA ILE A 114 -4.45 -12.80 6.17
C ILE A 114 -3.31 -12.63 7.17
N HIS A 115 -2.47 -13.65 7.36
CA HIS A 115 -1.31 -13.57 8.24
C HIS A 115 -0.30 -12.51 7.77
N ILE A 116 0.00 -12.48 6.47
CA ILE A 116 0.85 -11.45 5.85
C ILE A 116 0.26 -10.04 6.07
N MET A 117 -1.05 -9.87 5.92
CA MET A 117 -1.71 -8.58 6.17
C MET A 117 -1.57 -8.11 7.63
N ASP A 118 -1.65 -9.03 8.61
CA ASP A 118 -1.38 -8.68 10.00
C ASP A 118 0.09 -8.26 10.24
N GLN A 119 1.05 -8.98 9.64
CA GLN A 119 2.47 -8.58 9.71
C GLN A 119 2.70 -7.19 9.12
N LEU A 120 2.11 -6.93 7.94
CA LEU A 120 2.13 -5.61 7.30
C LEU A 120 1.53 -4.53 8.19
N ARG A 121 0.37 -4.78 8.81
CA ARG A 121 -0.28 -3.87 9.76
C ARG A 121 0.65 -3.52 10.92
N ASN A 122 1.37 -4.50 11.45
CA ASN A 122 2.36 -4.30 12.50
C ASN A 122 3.57 -3.50 12.01
N CYS A 123 3.92 -3.56 10.73
CA CYS A 123 4.99 -2.76 10.14
C CYS A 123 4.63 -1.29 9.87
N VAL A 124 3.35 -0.90 9.85
CA VAL A 124 2.95 0.51 9.63
C VAL A 124 3.39 1.41 10.80
N TYR A 125 3.82 2.65 10.51
CA TYR A 125 4.15 3.62 11.56
C TYR A 125 2.92 3.96 12.42
N LYS A 126 3.08 3.87 13.74
CA LYS A 126 2.03 4.24 14.69
C LYS A 126 1.91 5.76 14.81
N THR A 127 0.88 6.35 14.22
CA THR A 127 0.59 7.80 14.27
C THR A 127 -0.80 8.10 14.85
N LYS A 128 -1.12 7.50 16.01
CA LYS A 128 -2.47 7.45 16.61
C LYS A 128 -3.21 8.79 16.60
N ASN A 129 -2.60 9.88 17.11
CA ASN A 129 -3.28 11.18 17.21
C ASN A 129 -3.55 11.81 15.84
N LYS A 130 -2.59 11.73 14.91
CA LYS A 130 -2.75 12.28 13.55
C LYS A 130 -3.80 11.52 12.74
N CYS A 131 -3.87 10.20 12.90
CA CYS A 131 -4.89 9.39 12.23
C CYS A 131 -6.29 9.70 12.75
N LYS A 132 -6.47 9.88 14.06
CA LYS A 132 -7.78 10.24 14.64
C LYS A 132 -8.34 11.51 14.01
N THR A 133 -7.54 12.57 13.88
CA THR A 133 -7.98 13.82 13.24
C THR A 133 -8.36 13.60 11.78
N LEU A 134 -7.53 12.87 11.03
CA LEU A 134 -7.77 12.60 9.61
C LEU A 134 -9.05 11.77 9.40
N TYR A 135 -9.30 10.77 10.25
CA TYR A 135 -10.53 9.96 10.20
C TYR A 135 -11.77 10.81 10.50
N LYS A 136 -11.72 11.68 11.52
CA LYS A 136 -12.82 12.61 11.80
C LYS A 136 -13.12 13.53 10.61
N MET A 137 -12.09 14.06 9.94
CA MET A 137 -12.28 14.87 8.73
C MET A 137 -13.00 14.09 7.62
N SER A 138 -12.66 12.81 7.46
CA SER A 138 -13.34 11.94 6.48
C SER A 138 -14.82 11.68 6.80
N ASP A 139 -15.23 11.82 8.07
CA ASP A 139 -16.61 11.62 8.49
C ASP A 139 -17.51 12.82 8.19
N ILE A 140 -16.96 14.03 8.16
CA ILE A 140 -17.73 15.28 8.09
C ILE A 140 -17.62 16.03 6.75
N THR A 141 -16.61 15.72 5.94
CA THR A 141 -16.35 16.44 4.69
C THR A 141 -17.08 15.76 3.53
N THR A 142 -17.67 16.52 2.60
CA THR A 142 -18.10 15.98 1.30
C THR A 142 -17.14 16.50 0.24
N THR A 143 -16.33 15.63 -0.34
CA THR A 143 -15.29 16.04 -1.29
C THR A 143 -15.88 16.14 -2.70
N SER A 144 -16.25 17.34 -3.15
CA SER A 144 -16.84 17.59 -4.49
C SER A 144 -15.84 18.12 -5.53
N SER A 145 -14.60 18.44 -5.14
CA SER A 145 -13.61 19.01 -6.06
C SER A 145 -13.09 17.98 -7.09
N PRO A 146 -12.63 18.42 -8.28
CA PRO A 146 -11.95 17.54 -9.22
C PRO A 146 -10.67 16.95 -8.61
N MET A 147 -10.50 15.62 -8.64
CA MET A 147 -9.36 14.91 -8.04
C MET A 147 -7.98 15.47 -8.46
N LYS A 148 -7.85 15.95 -9.71
CA LYS A 148 -6.59 16.47 -10.25
C LYS A 148 -6.00 17.61 -9.40
N ASN A 149 -6.86 18.44 -8.82
CA ASN A 149 -6.47 19.64 -8.07
C ASN A 149 -6.38 19.40 -6.55
N MET A 150 -6.70 18.19 -6.09
CA MET A 150 -6.65 17.88 -4.67
C MET A 150 -5.21 17.81 -4.15
N ASN A 151 -5.01 18.38 -2.96
CA ASN A 151 -3.78 18.26 -2.20
C ASN A 151 -3.71 16.87 -1.50
N PRO A 152 -2.55 16.47 -0.92
CA PRO A 152 -2.39 15.16 -0.29
C PRO A 152 -3.38 14.88 0.84
N ASN A 153 -3.77 15.88 1.64
CA ASN A 153 -4.74 15.70 2.72
C ASN A 153 -6.15 15.43 2.17
N GLN A 154 -6.57 16.20 1.17
CA GLN A 154 -7.86 16.01 0.49
C GLN A 154 -7.94 14.62 -0.17
N LEU A 155 -6.87 14.17 -0.82
CA LEU A 155 -6.80 12.83 -1.39
C LEU A 155 -6.84 11.73 -0.31
N ALA A 156 -6.16 11.93 0.82
CA ALA A 156 -6.23 10.99 1.93
C ALA A 156 -7.64 10.91 2.52
N VAL A 157 -8.31 12.06 2.70
CA VAL A 157 -9.71 12.14 3.13
C VAL A 157 -10.63 11.41 2.14
N LEU A 158 -10.50 11.66 0.84
CA LEU A 158 -11.29 11.00 -0.19
C LEU A 158 -11.07 9.48 -0.18
N GLN A 159 -9.81 9.02 -0.12
CA GLN A 159 -9.50 7.58 -0.03
C GLN A 159 -10.16 6.95 1.21
N LEU A 160 -10.11 7.62 2.36
CA LEU A 160 -10.73 7.12 3.59
C LEU A 160 -12.26 7.07 3.50
N GLN A 161 -12.88 8.01 2.79
CA GLN A 161 -14.33 7.99 2.52
C GLN A 161 -14.72 6.78 1.66
N LYS A 162 -13.96 6.50 0.60
CA LYS A 162 -14.18 5.32 -0.24
C LYS A 162 -14.04 4.02 0.56
N LEU A 163 -12.97 3.90 1.36
CA LEU A 163 -12.73 2.75 2.24
C LEU A 163 -13.85 2.59 3.29
N LYS A 164 -14.33 3.69 3.87
CA LYS A 164 -15.44 3.66 4.83
C LYS A 164 -16.75 3.21 4.17
N SER A 165 -17.05 3.71 2.97
CA SER A 165 -18.23 3.31 2.19
C SER A 165 -18.20 1.82 1.84
N ALA A 166 -17.04 1.31 1.40
CA ALA A 166 -16.83 -0.11 1.15
C ALA A 166 -16.97 -0.94 2.43
N SER A 167 -16.34 -0.52 3.53
CA SER A 167 -16.40 -1.22 4.82
C SER A 167 -17.83 -1.34 5.37
N LYS A 168 -18.68 -0.32 5.19
CA LYS A 168 -20.11 -0.39 5.58
C LYS A 168 -20.89 -1.42 4.76
N ARG A 169 -20.45 -1.70 3.54
CA ARG A 169 -21.09 -2.62 2.59
C ARG A 169 -20.22 -3.86 2.35
N VAL A 170 -19.41 -4.26 3.32
CA VAL A 170 -18.46 -5.37 3.16
C VAL A 170 -19.14 -6.73 2.90
N ASN A 171 -20.44 -6.85 3.19
CA ASN A 171 -21.25 -8.05 2.88
C ASN A 171 -21.83 -8.04 1.46
N ASP A 172 -21.73 -6.91 0.75
CA ASP A 172 -22.16 -6.79 -0.64
C ASP A 172 -21.15 -7.52 -1.53
N VAL A 173 -21.64 -8.44 -2.36
CA VAL A 173 -20.82 -9.28 -3.23
C VAL A 173 -19.99 -8.43 -4.18
N HIS A 174 -20.55 -7.35 -4.73
CA HIS A 174 -19.82 -6.47 -5.64
C HIS A 174 -18.68 -5.72 -4.95
N ILE A 175 -18.82 -5.42 -3.66
CA ILE A 175 -17.72 -4.84 -2.87
C ILE A 175 -16.64 -5.89 -2.62
N GLN A 176 -17.02 -7.13 -2.31
CA GLN A 176 -16.06 -8.21 -2.11
C GLN A 176 -15.28 -8.48 -3.40
N GLU A 177 -15.96 -8.65 -4.53
CA GLU A 177 -15.37 -8.81 -5.86
C GLU A 177 -14.43 -7.64 -6.21
N GLY A 178 -14.87 -6.40 -6.00
CA GLY A 178 -14.04 -5.22 -6.26
C GLY A 178 -12.76 -5.17 -5.41
N VAL A 179 -12.84 -5.54 -4.13
CA VAL A 179 -11.65 -5.65 -3.26
C VAL A 179 -10.74 -6.78 -3.72
N MET A 180 -11.29 -7.94 -4.06
CA MET A 180 -10.51 -9.08 -4.53
C MET A 180 -9.84 -8.81 -5.89
N ASP A 181 -10.45 -8.03 -6.77
CA ASP A 181 -9.83 -7.62 -8.03
C ASP A 181 -8.69 -6.62 -7.78
N GLU A 182 -8.87 -5.66 -6.86
CA GLU A 182 -7.82 -4.70 -6.52
C GLU A 182 -6.65 -5.32 -5.73
N LEU A 183 -6.85 -6.48 -5.11
CA LEU A 183 -5.82 -7.22 -4.36
C LEU A 183 -4.57 -7.48 -5.21
N LYS A 184 -4.75 -7.80 -6.50
CA LYS A 184 -3.67 -7.99 -7.49
C LYS A 184 -2.65 -6.85 -7.51
N THR A 185 -3.13 -5.62 -7.29
CA THR A 185 -2.33 -4.39 -7.36
C THR A 185 -2.06 -3.76 -6.00
N LEU A 186 -2.52 -4.38 -4.91
CA LEU A 186 -2.47 -3.78 -3.58
C LEU A 186 -1.04 -3.46 -3.11
N HIS A 187 -0.06 -4.29 -3.46
CA HIS A 187 1.34 -4.09 -3.12
C HIS A 187 1.90 -2.73 -3.63
N LEU A 188 1.38 -2.21 -4.75
CA LEU A 188 1.79 -0.91 -5.31
C LEU A 188 1.37 0.28 -4.42
N TYR A 189 0.31 0.11 -3.63
CA TYR A 189 -0.14 1.11 -2.65
C TYR A 189 0.68 1.06 -1.37
N MET A 190 1.40 -0.02 -1.13
CA MET A 190 2.22 -0.20 0.06
C MET A 190 3.62 0.40 -0.09
N GLN A 191 4.11 0.53 -1.32
CA GLN A 191 5.37 1.20 -1.59
C GLN A 191 5.32 2.67 -1.12
N GLY A 192 6.19 3.06 -0.19
CA GLY A 192 6.34 4.45 0.24
C GLY A 192 6.64 4.61 1.74
N LYS A 193 6.39 5.82 2.26
CA LYS A 193 6.90 6.24 3.59
C LYS A 193 6.02 5.83 4.80
N GLY A 194 5.07 4.93 4.58
CA GLY A 194 4.06 4.53 5.58
C GLY A 194 4.53 3.42 6.51
N PHE A 195 5.49 2.62 6.06
CA PHE A 195 6.05 1.51 6.82
C PHE A 195 7.29 1.92 7.61
N ARG A 196 7.49 1.28 8.75
CA ARG A 196 8.74 1.31 9.49
C ARG A 196 9.85 0.71 8.63
N LYS A 197 11.08 1.12 8.92
CA LYS A 197 12.28 0.48 8.41
C LYS A 197 12.83 -0.48 9.45
N ASN A 198 13.52 -1.53 9.04
CA ASN A 198 14.14 -2.45 9.97
C ASN A 198 15.37 -1.77 10.61
N THR A 199 15.30 -1.49 11.92
CA THR A 199 16.37 -0.83 12.66
C THR A 199 17.30 -1.80 13.40
N GLN A 200 17.14 -3.12 13.21
CA GLN A 200 18.00 -4.13 13.85
C GLN A 200 19.48 -3.99 13.43
N VAL A 201 19.76 -3.60 12.18
CA VAL A 201 21.13 -3.36 11.69
C VAL A 201 21.85 -2.21 12.42
N ILE A 202 21.11 -1.28 13.04
CA ILE A 202 21.70 -0.10 13.70
C ILE A 202 22.19 -0.42 15.13
N LYS A 203 21.64 -1.47 15.78
CA LYS A 203 21.96 -1.77 17.18
C LYS A 203 23.20 -2.64 17.37
N GLU A 204 23.56 -3.47 16.41
CA GLU A 204 24.70 -4.39 16.54
C GLU A 204 26.07 -3.69 16.41
N THR A 205 26.13 -2.52 15.78
CA THR A 205 27.37 -1.73 15.63
C THR A 205 27.68 -0.75 16.77
N HIS A 206 26.86 -0.70 17.83
CA HIS A 206 27.10 0.15 19.01
C HIS A 206 27.32 -0.66 20.31
N GLY A 207 27.49 -1.98 20.18
CA GLY A 207 27.67 -2.90 21.31
C GLY A 207 29.00 -3.66 21.29
N ILE A 208 30.06 -3.07 20.75
CA ILE A 208 31.44 -3.58 20.95
C ILE A 208 32.16 -2.52 21.78
N SER A 209 32.05 -2.67 23.10
CA SER A 209 32.93 -2.04 24.09
C SER A 209 34.15 -2.91 24.32
#